data_AF-A0A3P6SA80-F1
#
_entry.id   AF-A0A3P6SA80-F1
#
_cell.length_a   1.000
_cell.length_b   1.000
_cell.length_c   1.000
_cell.angle_alpha   90.00
_cell.angle_beta   90.00
_cell.angle_gamma   90.00
#
_symmetry.space_group_name_H-M   'P 1'
#
loop_
_entity.id
_entity.type
_entity.pdbx_description
1 polymer ?
#
loop_
_entity_poly.entity_id
_entity_poly.type
_entity_poly.pdbx_seq_one_letter_code
_entity_poly.pdbx_strand_id
1 'polypeptide(L)' 'MKRAPVEGFSAGLRGDAEDIYKWEVVVLGPPDTPYEGGVFRATLDFPTDYPQRPPKMRFVSKIWHPNSASSG' A
#
# COMPACT_ATOMS: atom_id res chain seq x y z
N MET A 1 -20.15 7.83 -4.48
CA MET A 1 -18.94 7.22 -3.88
C MET A 1 -18.40 8.18 -2.83
N LYS A 2 -18.46 7.85 -1.54
CA LYS A 2 -17.90 8.72 -0.49
C LYS A 2 -16.38 8.69 -0.60
N ARG A 3 -15.77 9.85 -0.88
CA ARG A 3 -14.33 10.07 -0.73
C ARG A 3 -14.05 10.21 0.77
N ALA A 4 -13.96 9.09 1.47
CA ALA A 4 -13.52 9.04 2.85
C ALA A 4 -12.06 8.56 2.83
N PRO A 5 -11.08 9.48 2.78
CA PRO A 5 -9.69 9.09 2.94
C PRO A 5 -9.57 8.38 4.29
N VAL A 6 -8.88 7.24 4.29
CA VAL A 6 -8.56 6.52 5.53
C VAL A 6 -7.47 7.30 6.23
N GLU A 7 -7.67 7.65 7.49
CA GLU A 7 -6.69 8.40 8.25
C GLU A 7 -5.36 7.63 8.32
N GLY A 8 -4.25 8.31 8.07
CA GLY A 8 -2.93 7.69 8.00
C GLY A 8 -2.67 6.84 6.75
N PHE A 9 -3.55 6.86 5.74
CA PHE A 9 -3.38 6.07 4.53
C PHE A 9 -3.65 6.90 3.27
N SER A 10 -2.72 6.83 2.32
CA SER A 10 -2.85 7.46 1.00
C SER A 10 -2.58 6.44 -0.08
N ALA A 11 -3.34 6.48 -1.17
CA ALA A 11 -3.14 5.62 -2.33
C ALA A 11 -3.30 6.42 -3.63
N GLY A 12 -2.45 6.15 -4.61
CA GLY A 12 -2.47 6.80 -5.92
C GLY A 12 -1.80 5.95 -6.99
N LEU A 13 -1.93 6.35 -8.26
CA LEU A 13 -1.28 5.67 -9.37
C LEU A 13 0.24 5.81 -9.28
N ARG A 14 0.94 4.73 -9.59
CA ARG A 14 2.40 4.70 -9.58
C ARG A 14 2.93 5.01 -10.98
N GLY A 15 3.47 6.21 -11.17
CA GLY A 15 4.04 6.66 -12.44
C GLY A 15 3.01 7.38 -13.32
N ASP A 16 3.18 7.29 -14.64
CA ASP A 16 2.28 7.91 -15.60
C ASP A 16 0.87 7.29 -15.53
N ALA A 17 -0.15 8.13 -15.65
CA ALA A 17 -1.57 7.77 -15.43
C ALA A 17 -2.15 6.76 -16.43
N GLU A 18 -1.34 6.25 -17.37
CA GLU A 18 -1.73 5.26 -18.37
C GLU A 18 -1.84 3.84 -17.79
N ASP A 19 -1.03 3.49 -16.79
CA ASP A 19 -1.06 2.16 -16.14
C ASP A 19 -1.89 2.20 -14.84
N ILE A 20 -3.22 2.12 -15.01
CA ILE A 20 -4.18 2.14 -13.89
C ILE A 20 -4.11 0.90 -12.98
N TYR A 21 -3.33 -0.12 -13.34
CA TYR A 21 -3.19 -1.36 -12.58
C TYR A 21 -2.05 -1.30 -11.56
N LYS A 22 -1.27 -0.23 -11.53
CA LYS A 22 -0.14 -0.07 -10.58
C LYS A 22 -0.37 1.12 -9.67
N TRP A 23 -0.39 0.83 -8.38
CA TRP A 23 -0.68 1.81 -7.35
C TRP A 23 0.48 1.88 -6.36
N GLU A 24 0.77 3.10 -5.88
CA GLU A 24 1.59 3.35 -4.72
C GLU A 24 0.69 3.67 -3.53
N VAL A 25 1.07 3.14 -2.38
CA VAL A 25 0.38 3.29 -1.11
C VAL A 25 1.37 3.81 -0.08
N VAL A 26 0.95 4.80 0.69
CA VAL A 26 1.67 5.32 1.85
C VAL A 26 0.84 5.06 3.09
N VAL A 27 1.46 4.41 4.08
CA VAL A 27 0.87 4.08 5.37
C VAL A 27 1.67 4.79 6.46
N LEU A 28 1.00 5.60 7.26
CA LEU A 28 1.54 6.20 8.47
C LEU A 28 1.41 5.20 9.61
N GLY A 29 2.47 5.07 10.40
CA GLY A 29 2.48 4.25 11.59
C GLY A 29 1.45 4.73 12.62
N PRO A 30 0.51 3.88 13.06
CA PRO A 30 -0.49 4.28 14.03
C PRO A 30 0.14 4.67 15.38
N PRO A 31 -0.48 5.60 16.13
CA PRO A 31 -0.06 5.92 17.49
C PRO A 31 -0.19 4.69 18.41
N ASP A 32 0.60 4.67 19.47
CA ASP A 32 0.63 3.59 20.47
C ASP A 32 1.03 2.22 19.88
N THR A 33 1.77 2.22 18.77
CA THR A 33 2.36 1.02 18.15
C THR A 33 3.86 1.17 17.97
N PRO A 34 4.63 0.07 17.82
CA PRO A 34 6.06 0.16 17.49
C PRO A 34 6.37 0.88 16.16
N TYR A 35 5.34 1.15 15.36
CA TYR A 35 5.45 1.80 14.07
C TYR A 35 5.15 3.30 14.14
N GLU A 36 4.68 3.81 15.28
CA GLU A 36 4.29 5.22 15.47
C GLU A 36 5.32 6.20 14.90
N GLY A 37 4.84 7.19 14.15
CA GLY A 37 5.69 8.18 13.47
C GLY A 37 6.42 7.66 12.22
N GLY A 38 6.33 6.36 11.94
CA GLY A 38 6.89 5.73 10.74
C GLY A 38 6.10 6.04 9.48
N VAL A 39 6.78 6.01 8.33
CA VAL A 39 6.17 6.14 7.00
C VAL A 39 6.56 4.93 6.15
N PHE A 40 5.56 4.12 5.81
CA PHE A 40 5.75 2.87 5.09
C PHE A 40 5.14 2.97 3.70
N ARG A 41 5.97 2.75 2.68
CA ARG A 41 5.53 2.70 1.29
C ARG A 41 5.27 1.27 0.87
N ALA A 42 4.22 1.07 0.09
CA ALA A 42 3.87 -0.21 -0.51
C ALA A 42 3.43 -0.02 -1.96
N THR A 43 3.59 -1.06 -2.77
CA THR A 43 3.00 -1.14 -4.11
C THR A 43 1.82 -2.08 -4.08
N LEU A 44 0.81 -1.77 -4.90
CA LEU A 44 -0.34 -2.61 -5.13
C LEU A 44 -0.48 -2.84 -6.64
N ASP A 45 -0.24 -4.09 -7.06
CA ASP A 45 -0.28 -4.50 -8.45
C ASP A 45 -1.58 -5.29 -8.70
N PHE A 46 -2.48 -4.70 -9.50
CA PHE A 46 -3.75 -5.30 -9.87
C PHE A 46 -3.58 -6.21 -11.08
N PRO A 47 -4.14 -7.42 -11.07
CA PRO A 47 -4.20 -8.24 -12.27
C PRO A 47 -5.27 -7.71 -13.23
N THR A 48 -5.14 -8.02 -14.52
CA THR A 48 -6.08 -7.57 -15.57
C THR A 48 -7.49 -8.14 -15.44
N ASP A 49 -7.66 -9.21 -14.67
CA ASP A 49 -8.94 -9.86 -14.37
C ASP A 49 -9.44 -9.52 -12.95
N TYR A 50 -8.92 -8.47 -12.32
CA TYR A 50 -9.53 -7.90 -11.12
C TYR A 50 -11.02 -7.54 -11.41
N PRO A 51 -11.97 -7.87 -10.51
CA PRO A 51 -11.80 -8.34 -9.13
C PRO A 51 -11.78 -9.86 -8.93
N GLN A 52 -11.75 -10.67 -10.01
CA GLN A 52 -11.76 -12.14 -9.90
C GLN A 52 -10.49 -12.68 -9.23
N ARG A 53 -9.34 -12.05 -9.49
CA ARG A 53 -8.11 -12.26 -8.73
C ARG A 53 -7.75 -11.05 -7.89
N PRO A 54 -7.26 -11.26 -6.66
CA PRO A 54 -6.89 -10.15 -5.78
C PRO A 54 -5.62 -9.44 -6.27
N PRO A 55 -5.44 -8.16 -5.93
CA PRO A 55 -4.18 -7.47 -6.15
C PRO A 55 -3.08 -8.04 -5.26
N LYS A 56 -1.83 -7.86 -5.68
CA LYS A 56 -0.65 -8.20 -4.88
C LYS A 56 -0.11 -6.93 -4.22
N MET A 57 0.00 -6.96 -2.89
CA MET A 57 0.61 -5.88 -2.12
C MET A 57 2.04 -6.26 -1.73
N ARG A 58 2.97 -5.30 -1.82
CA ARG A 58 4.36 -5.47 -1.38
C ARG A 58 4.85 -4.24 -0.66
N PHE A 59 5.54 -4.38 0.47
CA PHE A 59 6.16 -3.24 1.13
C PHE A 59 7.46 -2.87 0.41
N VAL A 60 7.59 -1.60 0.04
CA VAL A 60 8.84 -1.03 -0.47
C VAL A 60 9.74 -0.63 0.69
N SER A 61 9.14 -0.06 1.75
CA SER A 61 9.85 0.22 2.99
C SER A 61 10.24 -1.08 3.68
N LYS A 62 11.49 -1.16 4.19
CA LYS A 62 11.87 -2.24 5.11
C LYS A 62 11.03 -2.10 6.38
N ILE A 63 10.10 -3.02 6.55
CA ILE A 63 9.28 -3.14 7.75
C ILE A 63 9.48 -4.54 8.31
N TRP A 64 9.64 -4.62 9.63
CA TRP A 64 9.49 -5.89 10.30
C TRP A 64 8.05 -6.00 10.77
N HIS A 65 7.31 -6.98 10.25
CA HIS A 65 5.97 -7.32 10.70
C HIS A 65 5.80 -8.84 10.56
N PRO A 66 5.11 -9.54 11.48
CA PRO A 66 4.96 -11.00 11.41
C PRO A 66 4.41 -11.52 10.07
N ASN A 67 3.59 -10.70 9.42
CA ASN A 67 2.95 -11.01 8.14
C ASN A 67 3.64 -10.39 6.91
N SER A 68 4.79 -9.70 7.07
CA SER A 68 5.59 -9.21 5.96
C SER A 68 6.80 -10.11 5.75
N ALA A 69 7.00 -10.61 4.53
CA ALA A 69 8.19 -11.38 4.20
C ALA A 69 9.47 -10.53 4.38
N SER A 70 10.56 -11.15 4.84
CA SER A 70 11.84 -10.49 5.10
C SER A 70 12.50 -9.85 3.87
N SER A 71 12.02 -10.17 2.67
CA SER A 71 12.50 -9.63 1.39
C SER A 71 11.80 -8.35 0.93
N GLY A 72 10.77 -7.88 1.65
CA GLY A 72 9.89 -6.81 1.16
C GLY A 72 8.81 -7.33 0.23
#